data_AF-A0A167AEF0-F1
#
_entry.id   AF-A0A167AEF0-F1
#
_cell.length_a   1.000
_cell.length_b   1.000
_cell.length_c   1.000
_cell.angle_alpha   90.00
_cell.angle_beta   90.00
_cell.angle_gamma   90.00
#
_symmetry.space_group_name_H-M   'P 1'
#
loop_
_entity.id
_entity.type
_entity.pdbx_description
1 polymer ?
#
loop_
_entity_poly.entity_id
_entity_poly.type
_entity_poly.pdbx_seq_one_letter_code
_entity_poly.pdbx_strand_id
1 'polypeptide(L)'
;MFSAKSFFCAAFGATVSLTGAQAQVADYPFDINGAFEGASASTTEFNSGGIIKCNGHSITVPKNLQVTYPAAFIGFKDFVASSAGYTGYNCEVTGNVVNGVAIAAQVSIAQALLNGASGYVESVNYDGRIKLKNGPTIRINDPRGIYSVGYKAQPYFTADDANPSITSFSGFPMCVPRNATDPTCPLSNRPDVAPNVKQGTFKAPDPLVMAPIVVNDFVEYSGIQVDGEIIVYNLVVSNAQITTTGAPTYIRMEDANIGVWTADTVNQEVAQTRFVGYTSDSSANVNPIKIYAIEYDPCTGEGVDREIAGVAVPSTEARNKFEYRIKTTQNDQYAREYRIVAGTGTVTTKNGIVAGQYVMPVSEWIQPEDTNPGRAPTPHDFRSYSFLTKGLGRDSDNQLWGPLSPFPQAGATLYDNSKCAPATGTGTGTGTGTGTGTGTGTGTGTGSGTGSGTGTGSGTGTTPVAARYKDTVTMPTFNWVSSQSGTLTVACQSNSTDDAAVAMKISYANKDGITTNLTMTSGGKGLWNFQSNKIKQPTTGSVICKSGLGGSVSR
;
A
#
# COMPACT_ATOMS: atom_id res chain seq x y z
N MET A 1 -81.71 51.17 10.63
CA MET A 1 -80.79 51.48 9.52
C MET A 1 -80.28 50.16 8.97
N PHE A 2 -80.67 49.82 7.72
CA PHE A 2 -80.16 48.81 6.76
C PHE A 2 -79.78 47.38 7.24
N SER A 3 -79.98 46.27 6.54
CA SER A 3 -80.82 45.78 5.43
C SER A 3 -80.39 44.32 5.16
N ALA A 4 -81.35 43.41 5.04
CA ALA A 4 -81.45 42.23 4.15
C ALA A 4 -80.29 41.20 3.93
N LYS A 5 -80.68 39.92 4.16
CA LYS A 5 -80.60 38.72 3.29
C LYS A 5 -79.26 37.97 3.07
N SER A 6 -79.24 36.76 3.66
CA SER A 6 -79.04 35.40 3.09
C SER A 6 -78.03 35.19 1.97
N PHE A 7 -77.17 34.16 2.09
CA PHE A 7 -77.06 33.03 1.15
C PHE A 7 -76.25 31.86 1.72
N PHE A 8 -76.83 30.66 1.63
CA PHE A 8 -76.20 29.35 1.84
C PHE A 8 -75.22 29.08 0.68
N CYS A 9 -74.02 28.55 0.96
CA CYS A 9 -73.20 27.89 -0.05
C CYS A 9 -72.52 26.65 0.53
N ALA A 10 -72.77 25.52 -0.15
CA ALA A 10 -72.31 24.19 0.17
C ALA A 10 -70.78 24.08 0.07
N ALA A 11 -70.16 23.47 1.08
CA ALA A 11 -68.75 23.10 1.03
C ALA A 11 -68.57 21.88 0.14
N PHE A 12 -68.05 22.09 -1.08
CA PHE A 12 -67.50 21.03 -1.92
C PHE A 12 -66.17 20.58 -1.30
N GLY A 13 -66.13 19.35 -0.82
CA GLY A 13 -64.90 18.69 -0.36
C GLY A 13 -64.00 18.39 -1.55
N ALA A 14 -62.96 19.20 -1.75
CA ALA A 14 -61.81 18.81 -2.54
C ALA A 14 -60.85 18.01 -1.66
N THR A 15 -60.92 16.69 -1.73
CA THR A 15 -59.82 15.83 -1.28
C THR A 15 -58.62 16.09 -2.20
N VAL A 16 -57.74 16.99 -1.78
CA VAL A 16 -56.40 17.12 -2.34
C VAL A 16 -55.64 15.87 -1.92
N SER A 17 -55.52 14.91 -2.83
CA SER A 17 -54.53 13.84 -2.70
C SER A 17 -53.14 14.48 -2.75
N LEU A 18 -52.60 14.78 -1.58
CA LEU A 18 -51.17 14.96 -1.38
C LEU A 18 -50.52 13.61 -1.69
N THR A 19 -50.19 13.37 -2.96
CA THR A 19 -49.12 12.44 -3.29
C THR A 19 -47.88 13.01 -2.62
N GLY A 20 -47.58 12.52 -1.41
CA GLY A 20 -46.34 12.83 -0.73
C GLY A 20 -45.21 12.38 -1.63
N ALA A 21 -44.64 13.31 -2.38
CA ALA A 21 -43.28 13.17 -2.84
C ALA A 21 -42.47 13.01 -1.55
N GLN A 22 -42.07 11.77 -1.24
CA GLN A 22 -41.07 11.56 -0.20
C GLN A 22 -39.88 12.42 -0.61
N ALA A 23 -39.59 13.47 0.17
CA ALA A 23 -38.39 14.25 -0.01
C ALA A 23 -37.23 13.25 -0.01
N GLN A 24 -36.51 13.14 -1.13
CA GLN A 24 -35.33 12.30 -1.20
C GLN A 24 -34.39 12.76 -0.09
N VAL A 25 -34.06 11.86 0.84
CA VAL A 25 -33.14 12.17 1.93
C VAL A 25 -31.83 12.57 1.27
N ALA A 26 -31.41 13.82 1.50
CA ALA A 26 -30.15 14.32 0.95
C ALA A 26 -29.00 13.45 1.44
N ASP A 27 -28.05 13.15 0.56
CA ASP A 27 -26.85 12.41 0.94
C ASP A 27 -26.04 13.23 1.95
N TYR A 28 -25.37 12.57 2.89
CA TYR A 28 -24.50 13.21 3.88
C TYR A 28 -23.34 12.29 4.30
N PRO A 29 -22.20 12.85 4.76
CA PRO A 29 -21.04 12.07 5.16
C PRO A 29 -21.22 11.43 6.54
N PHE A 30 -20.43 10.39 6.80
CA PHE A 30 -20.21 9.91 8.16
C PHE A 30 -18.76 9.47 8.34
N ASP A 31 -18.25 9.71 9.56
CA ASP A 31 -16.97 9.22 10.05
C ASP A 31 -17.22 8.60 11.43
N ILE A 32 -17.18 7.28 11.50
CA ILE A 32 -17.54 6.52 12.70
C ILE A 32 -16.28 5.90 13.25
N ASN A 33 -15.92 6.29 14.47
CA ASN A 33 -14.84 5.69 15.22
C ASN A 33 -15.36 5.25 16.59
N GLY A 34 -15.20 3.96 16.91
CA GLY A 34 -15.60 3.44 18.21
C GLY A 34 -15.55 1.93 18.30
N ALA A 35 -16.37 1.37 19.19
CA ALA A 35 -16.32 -0.05 19.51
C ALA A 35 -16.78 -0.91 18.32
N PHE A 36 -15.99 -1.93 17.99
CA PHE A 36 -16.40 -2.99 17.07
C PHE A 36 -17.41 -3.92 17.76
N GLU A 37 -18.57 -4.11 17.13
CA GLU A 37 -19.71 -4.84 17.70
C GLU A 37 -20.09 -6.09 16.89
N GLY A 38 -19.43 -6.32 15.75
CA GLY A 38 -19.61 -7.49 14.92
C GLY A 38 -19.67 -7.16 13.43
N ALA A 39 -19.55 -8.20 12.61
CA ALA A 39 -19.66 -8.09 11.17
C ALA A 39 -20.22 -9.39 10.57
N SER A 40 -20.82 -9.28 9.39
CA SER A 40 -21.36 -10.43 8.65
C SER A 40 -21.17 -10.23 7.15
N ALA A 41 -20.62 -11.22 6.46
CA ALA A 41 -20.52 -11.23 5.00
C ALA A 41 -21.86 -11.59 4.36
N SER A 42 -22.21 -10.94 3.24
CA SER A 42 -23.45 -11.24 2.50
C SER A 42 -23.37 -12.53 1.69
N THR A 43 -22.17 -12.92 1.23
CA THR A 43 -21.93 -14.11 0.42
C THR A 43 -20.64 -14.80 0.84
N THR A 44 -20.35 -15.95 0.21
CA THR A 44 -19.08 -16.67 0.39
C THR A 44 -18.03 -16.31 -0.65
N GLU A 45 -18.31 -15.35 -1.56
CA GLU A 45 -17.35 -14.88 -2.56
C GLU A 45 -16.18 -14.16 -1.89
N PHE A 46 -14.97 -14.26 -2.47
CA PHE A 46 -13.75 -13.64 -1.92
C PHE A 46 -13.91 -12.12 -1.70
N ASN A 47 -14.60 -11.44 -2.62
CA ASN A 47 -14.87 -10.01 -2.58
C ASN A 47 -16.22 -9.66 -1.96
N SER A 48 -16.87 -10.57 -1.22
CA SER A 48 -18.16 -10.29 -0.58
C SER A 48 -18.11 -9.00 0.24
N GLY A 49 -19.14 -8.17 0.07
CA GLY A 49 -19.48 -7.13 1.04
C GLY A 49 -20.26 -7.69 2.22
N GLY A 50 -20.97 -6.84 2.95
CA GLY A 50 -21.79 -7.26 4.09
C GLY A 50 -22.23 -6.12 4.99
N ILE A 51 -22.31 -6.40 6.29
CA ILE A 51 -22.65 -5.42 7.32
C ILE A 51 -21.55 -5.40 8.37
N ILE A 52 -21.13 -4.19 8.78
CA ILE A 52 -20.31 -3.97 9.96
C ILE A 52 -21.12 -3.19 11.00
N LYS A 53 -20.99 -3.58 12.27
CA LYS A 53 -21.53 -2.86 13.41
C LYS A 53 -20.40 -2.16 14.15
N CYS A 54 -20.48 -0.84 14.20
CA CYS A 54 -19.45 0.02 14.75
C CYS A 54 -20.09 1.16 15.55
N ASN A 55 -19.77 1.25 16.84
CA ASN A 55 -20.25 2.31 17.73
C ASN A 55 -21.78 2.53 17.68
N GLY A 56 -22.56 1.45 17.71
CA GLY A 56 -24.02 1.46 17.60
C GLY A 56 -24.58 1.64 16.19
N HIS A 57 -23.74 1.90 15.18
CA HIS A 57 -24.17 2.02 13.79
C HIS A 57 -24.09 0.69 13.06
N SER A 58 -25.11 0.37 12.24
CA SER A 58 -25.05 -0.72 11.26
C SER A 58 -24.81 -0.15 9.88
N ILE A 59 -23.66 -0.48 9.27
CA ILE A 59 -23.18 0.13 8.03
C ILE A 59 -23.05 -0.94 6.96
N THR A 60 -23.50 -0.62 5.75
CA THR A 60 -23.32 -1.49 4.57
C THR A 60 -21.87 -1.42 4.11
N VAL A 61 -21.22 -2.58 4.03
CA VAL A 61 -19.89 -2.74 3.43
C VAL A 61 -20.06 -3.21 1.99
N PRO A 62 -19.60 -2.43 0.99
CA PRO A 62 -19.70 -2.82 -0.42
C PRO A 62 -18.91 -4.07 -0.77
N LYS A 63 -19.31 -4.73 -1.87
CA LYS A 63 -18.48 -5.71 -2.58
C LYS A 63 -17.14 -5.06 -2.97
N ASN A 64 -16.07 -5.85 -2.95
CA ASN A 64 -14.68 -5.45 -3.22
C ASN A 64 -13.99 -4.58 -2.14
N LEU A 65 -14.67 -4.19 -1.06
CA LEU A 65 -14.01 -3.47 0.02
C LEU A 65 -13.03 -4.39 0.77
N GLN A 66 -11.81 -3.91 0.99
CA GLN A 66 -10.81 -4.53 1.85
C GLN A 66 -10.66 -3.70 3.13
N VAL A 67 -10.61 -4.38 4.28
CA VAL A 67 -10.39 -3.78 5.60
C VAL A 67 -8.90 -3.51 5.78
N THR A 68 -8.57 -2.29 6.18
CA THR A 68 -7.19 -1.87 6.46
C THR A 68 -6.74 -2.35 7.84
N TYR A 69 -5.62 -3.06 7.84
CA TYR A 69 -4.79 -3.39 9.00
C TYR A 69 -3.46 -2.61 8.89
N PRO A 70 -2.63 -2.57 9.95
CA PRO A 70 -1.39 -1.77 9.93
C PRO A 70 -0.48 -2.00 8.73
N ALA A 71 -0.37 -3.24 8.24
CA ALA A 71 0.50 -3.61 7.11
C ALA A 71 -0.22 -4.50 6.05
N ALA A 72 -1.55 -4.56 6.08
CA ALA A 72 -2.30 -5.45 5.20
C ALA A 72 -3.69 -4.90 4.85
N PHE A 73 -4.20 -5.32 3.70
CA PHE A 73 -5.58 -5.08 3.27
C PHE A 73 -6.27 -6.43 3.12
N ILE A 74 -7.28 -6.69 3.94
CA ILE A 74 -7.93 -8.00 4.04
C ILE A 74 -9.33 -7.92 3.48
N GLY A 75 -9.69 -8.84 2.58
CA GLY A 75 -11.05 -8.94 2.05
C GLY A 75 -12.09 -9.04 3.17
N PHE A 76 -13.23 -8.34 3.01
CA PHE A 76 -14.22 -8.26 4.10
C PHE A 76 -14.73 -9.63 4.57
N LYS A 77 -14.83 -10.61 3.67
CA LYS A 77 -15.14 -12.01 4.04
C LYS A 77 -14.14 -12.60 5.04
N ASP A 78 -12.85 -12.44 4.79
CA ASP A 78 -11.79 -13.02 5.62
C ASP A 78 -11.61 -12.24 6.94
N PHE A 79 -11.91 -10.93 6.91
CA PHE A 79 -12.09 -10.13 8.12
C PHE A 79 -13.21 -10.70 9.00
N VAL A 80 -14.40 -10.95 8.43
CA VAL A 80 -15.54 -11.55 9.16
C VAL A 80 -15.18 -12.92 9.73
N ALA A 81 -14.42 -13.74 9.01
CA ALA A 81 -13.98 -15.05 9.51
C ALA A 81 -13.12 -14.95 10.79
N SER A 82 -12.45 -13.82 11.01
CA SER A 82 -11.60 -13.58 12.19
C SER A 82 -12.23 -12.65 13.22
N SER A 83 -13.40 -12.07 12.93
CA SER A 83 -13.93 -10.93 13.69
C SER A 83 -14.38 -11.27 15.10
N ALA A 84 -14.58 -12.55 15.43
CA ALA A 84 -14.84 -12.98 16.80
C ALA A 84 -13.72 -12.58 17.77
N GLY A 85 -12.47 -12.49 17.28
CA GLY A 85 -11.31 -12.06 18.06
C GLY A 85 -11.21 -10.54 18.28
N TYR A 86 -12.11 -9.73 17.70
CA TYR A 86 -12.03 -8.26 17.73
C TYR A 86 -13.00 -7.62 18.73
N THR A 87 -13.57 -8.41 19.65
CA THR A 87 -14.39 -7.84 20.72
C THR A 87 -13.55 -6.85 21.54
N GLY A 88 -14.05 -5.63 21.69
CA GLY A 88 -13.34 -4.54 22.38
C GLY A 88 -12.31 -3.79 21.52
N TYR A 89 -12.17 -4.13 20.24
CA TYR A 89 -11.32 -3.39 19.31
C TYR A 89 -12.05 -2.13 18.83
N ASN A 90 -11.28 -1.16 18.34
CA ASN A 90 -11.77 0.00 17.63
C ASN A 90 -11.94 -0.31 16.13
N CYS A 91 -13.12 0.00 15.61
CA CYS A 91 -13.37 0.12 14.18
C CYS A 91 -13.42 1.59 13.78
N GLU A 92 -12.93 1.87 12.58
CA GLU A 92 -13.07 3.16 11.93
C GLU A 92 -13.74 2.93 10.57
N VAL A 93 -14.83 3.63 10.33
CA VAL A 93 -15.60 3.51 9.09
C VAL A 93 -15.96 4.90 8.57
N THR A 94 -15.45 5.21 7.38
CA THR A 94 -15.74 6.45 6.66
C THR A 94 -16.56 6.13 5.43
N GLY A 95 -17.60 6.94 5.17
CA GLY A 95 -18.49 6.73 4.04
C GLY A 95 -19.55 7.83 3.92
N ASN A 96 -20.60 7.55 3.13
CA ASN A 96 -21.75 8.43 3.02
C ASN A 96 -23.04 7.65 3.26
N VAL A 97 -24.05 8.36 3.74
CA VAL A 97 -25.43 7.91 3.65
C VAL A 97 -25.96 8.29 2.28
N VAL A 98 -26.30 7.29 1.47
CA VAL A 98 -26.83 7.46 0.11
C VAL A 98 -28.27 6.97 0.08
N ASN A 99 -29.21 7.86 -0.24
CA ASN A 99 -30.66 7.55 -0.21
C ASN A 99 -31.10 6.89 1.12
N GLY A 100 -30.58 7.37 2.25
CA GLY A 100 -30.89 6.85 3.59
C GLY A 100 -30.14 5.57 4.00
N VAL A 101 -29.23 5.04 3.18
CA VAL A 101 -28.42 3.85 3.51
C VAL A 101 -26.98 4.26 3.78
N ALA A 102 -26.45 3.94 4.97
CA ALA A 102 -25.03 4.13 5.27
C ALA A 102 -24.18 3.12 4.50
N ILE A 103 -23.29 3.61 3.63
CA ILE A 103 -22.40 2.80 2.78
C ILE A 103 -20.95 3.19 3.08
N ALA A 104 -20.14 2.21 3.49
CA ALA A 104 -18.72 2.41 3.76
C ALA A 104 -17.91 2.61 2.48
N ALA A 105 -16.98 3.54 2.50
CA ALA A 105 -15.92 3.68 1.51
C ALA A 105 -14.60 3.06 2.01
N GLN A 106 -14.35 3.18 3.32
CA GLN A 106 -13.14 2.72 3.98
C GLN A 106 -13.51 2.08 5.33
N VAL A 107 -12.79 1.02 5.69
CA VAL A 107 -12.92 0.36 6.99
C VAL A 107 -11.52 0.06 7.51
N SER A 108 -11.22 0.43 8.75
CA SER A 108 -9.99 0.05 9.46
C SER A 108 -10.33 -0.62 10.79
N ILE A 109 -9.40 -1.42 11.32
CA ILE A 109 -9.51 -2.07 12.63
C ILE A 109 -8.21 -1.92 13.42
N ALA A 110 -8.33 -1.58 14.70
CA ALA A 110 -7.22 -1.49 15.65
C ALA A 110 -7.64 -2.01 17.02
N GLN A 111 -6.74 -2.62 17.80
CA GLN A 111 -7.09 -3.01 19.18
C GLN A 111 -7.39 -1.79 20.06
N ALA A 112 -6.62 -0.71 19.87
CA ALA A 112 -6.89 0.60 20.41
C ALA A 112 -6.33 1.64 19.43
N LEU A 113 -6.98 2.79 19.31
CA LEU A 113 -6.45 3.90 18.53
C LEU A 113 -5.18 4.44 19.17
N LEU A 114 -4.21 4.86 18.34
CA LEU A 114 -2.94 5.42 18.79
C LEU A 114 -2.20 4.51 19.79
N ASN A 115 -2.37 3.17 19.66
CA ASN A 115 -1.74 2.21 20.56
C ASN A 115 -0.22 2.17 20.32
N GLY A 116 0.49 2.97 21.10
CA GLY A 116 1.94 3.09 21.08
C GLY A 116 2.50 3.06 22.50
N ALA A 117 3.67 2.47 22.66
CA ALA A 117 4.38 2.43 23.93
C ALA A 117 5.89 2.47 23.70
N SER A 118 6.64 2.69 24.76
CA SER A 118 8.11 2.70 24.72
C SER A 118 8.73 2.08 25.96
N GLY A 119 9.99 1.69 25.87
CA GLY A 119 10.71 1.14 27.01
C GLY A 119 12.14 0.72 26.68
N TYR A 120 12.92 0.50 27.74
CA TYR A 120 14.27 -0.06 27.61
C TYR A 120 14.22 -1.58 27.52
N VAL A 121 14.97 -2.14 26.57
CA VAL A 121 15.19 -3.59 26.45
C VAL A 121 16.02 -4.09 27.63
N GLU A 122 15.46 -5.04 28.37
CA GLU A 122 16.11 -5.78 29.46
C GLU A 122 16.80 -7.05 28.94
N SER A 123 16.11 -7.81 28.07
CA SER A 123 16.69 -9.00 27.43
C SER A 123 16.07 -9.26 26.06
N VAL A 124 16.83 -9.94 25.20
CA VAL A 124 16.40 -10.41 23.87
C VAL A 124 16.69 -11.90 23.79
N ASN A 125 15.67 -12.69 23.51
CA ASN A 125 15.76 -14.15 23.45
C ASN A 125 15.67 -14.64 22.00
N TYR A 126 16.35 -15.74 21.70
CA TYR A 126 16.34 -16.35 20.36
C TYR A 126 14.97 -16.90 19.95
N ASP A 127 14.01 -17.02 20.86
CA ASP A 127 12.63 -17.41 20.55
C ASP A 127 11.76 -16.23 20.07
N GLY A 128 12.36 -15.05 19.86
CA GLY A 128 11.69 -13.84 19.38
C GLY A 128 11.21 -12.89 20.48
N ARG A 129 11.30 -13.27 21.76
CA ARG A 129 10.85 -12.42 22.87
C ARG A 129 11.85 -11.32 23.17
N ILE A 130 11.33 -10.11 23.35
CA ILE A 130 12.06 -8.94 23.85
C ILE A 130 11.40 -8.54 25.17
N LYS A 131 12.12 -8.67 26.29
CA LYS A 131 11.64 -8.24 27.60
C LYS A 131 11.95 -6.76 27.79
N LEU A 132 10.95 -5.96 28.15
CA LEU A 132 11.15 -4.57 28.53
C LEU A 132 11.34 -4.44 30.05
N LYS A 133 12.28 -3.59 30.46
CA LYS A 133 12.56 -3.29 31.87
C LYS A 133 11.31 -2.69 32.53
N ASN A 134 10.88 -3.28 33.63
CA ASN A 134 9.64 -2.91 34.35
C ASN A 134 8.39 -2.90 33.45
N GLY A 135 8.41 -3.62 32.34
CA GLY A 135 7.39 -3.57 31.30
C GLY A 135 6.97 -4.94 30.79
N PRO A 136 6.16 -4.97 29.72
CA PRO A 136 5.69 -6.22 29.12
C PRO A 136 6.81 -6.96 28.38
N THR A 137 6.53 -8.20 28.00
CA THR A 137 7.28 -8.90 26.95
C THR A 137 6.64 -8.57 25.62
N ILE A 138 7.46 -8.19 24.63
CA ILE A 138 7.02 -7.91 23.28
C ILE A 138 7.61 -8.93 22.30
N ARG A 139 6.92 -9.16 21.19
CA ARG A 139 7.35 -10.08 20.12
C ARG A 139 6.94 -9.52 18.77
N ILE A 140 7.85 -9.55 17.79
CA ILE A 140 7.55 -9.07 16.43
C ILE A 140 6.62 -10.06 15.73
N ASN A 141 5.51 -9.55 15.19
CA ASN A 141 4.58 -10.34 14.40
C ASN A 141 5.07 -10.48 12.97
N ASP A 142 5.95 -11.44 12.76
CA ASP A 142 6.66 -11.62 11.50
C ASP A 142 6.41 -13.04 10.97
N PRO A 143 5.28 -13.30 10.27
CA PRO A 143 4.93 -14.66 9.85
C PRO A 143 5.94 -15.30 8.91
N ARG A 144 6.71 -14.50 8.18
CA ARG A 144 7.73 -14.94 7.21
C ARG A 144 9.13 -15.06 7.82
N GLY A 145 9.32 -14.61 9.06
CA GLY A 145 10.59 -14.74 9.78
C GLY A 145 11.69 -13.87 9.20
N ILE A 146 11.37 -12.69 8.64
CA ILE A 146 12.34 -11.73 8.12
C ILE A 146 13.12 -11.05 9.26
N TYR A 147 12.44 -10.57 10.29
CA TYR A 147 13.01 -9.83 11.43
C TYR A 147 13.36 -10.71 12.63
N SER A 148 12.73 -11.87 12.77
CA SER A 148 12.88 -12.74 13.94
C SER A 148 12.75 -14.23 13.57
N VAL A 149 12.62 -15.12 14.56
CA VAL A 149 12.23 -16.53 14.33
C VAL A 149 10.80 -16.69 13.78
N GLY A 150 10.04 -15.62 13.80
CA GLY A 150 8.69 -15.51 13.25
C GLY A 150 7.58 -15.81 14.24
N TYR A 151 6.39 -15.29 13.93
CA TYR A 151 5.17 -15.45 14.73
C TYR A 151 3.96 -15.47 13.80
N LYS A 152 3.08 -16.46 13.96
CA LYS A 152 1.99 -16.75 12.99
C LYS A 152 0.59 -16.74 13.59
N ALA A 153 0.47 -16.59 14.91
CA ALA A 153 -0.83 -16.70 15.59
C ALA A 153 -1.74 -15.48 15.35
N GLN A 154 -1.18 -14.38 14.83
CA GLN A 154 -1.92 -13.16 14.49
C GLN A 154 -1.69 -12.82 13.01
N PRO A 155 -2.47 -13.39 12.07
CA PRO A 155 -2.15 -13.33 10.65
C PRO A 155 -2.31 -11.94 9.99
N TYR A 156 -2.99 -10.98 10.63
CA TYR A 156 -3.32 -9.69 10.01
C TYR A 156 -2.68 -8.45 10.66
N PHE A 157 -2.25 -8.54 11.91
CA PHE A 157 -1.53 -7.45 12.61
C PHE A 157 -0.02 -7.60 12.46
N THR A 158 0.44 -7.82 11.23
CA THR A 158 1.83 -8.21 10.94
C THR A 158 2.75 -7.01 10.84
N ALA A 159 4.02 -7.19 11.18
CA ALA A 159 5.07 -6.32 10.68
C ALA A 159 5.10 -6.40 9.15
N ASP A 160 5.33 -5.26 8.51
CA ASP A 160 5.56 -5.21 7.07
C ASP A 160 6.95 -5.79 6.79
N ASP A 161 7.00 -6.88 6.05
CA ASP A 161 8.23 -7.61 5.77
C ASP A 161 8.81 -7.32 4.38
N ALA A 162 8.15 -6.45 3.61
CA ALA A 162 8.63 -5.88 2.36
C ALA A 162 9.33 -4.53 2.57
N ASN A 163 8.90 -3.77 3.59
CA ASN A 163 9.47 -2.48 3.98
C ASN A 163 10.19 -2.58 5.33
N PRO A 164 11.20 -1.74 5.62
CA PRO A 164 11.83 -1.73 6.94
C PRO A 164 10.86 -1.15 8.01
N SER A 165 9.98 -1.99 8.56
CA SER A 165 9.03 -1.63 9.64
C SER A 165 9.57 -1.87 11.05
N ILE A 166 10.67 -2.63 11.16
CA ILE A 166 11.45 -2.82 12.37
C ILE A 166 12.81 -2.15 12.14
N THR A 167 13.04 -1.01 12.77
CA THR A 167 14.13 -0.11 12.37
C THR A 167 14.88 0.51 13.53
N SER A 168 16.07 1.03 13.23
CA SER A 168 16.75 2.03 14.05
C SER A 168 16.12 3.40 13.79
N PHE A 169 16.51 4.39 14.59
CA PHE A 169 16.04 5.77 14.44
C PHE A 169 16.11 6.31 12.99
N SER A 170 17.23 6.02 12.32
CA SER A 170 17.54 6.38 10.93
C SER A 170 16.84 5.54 9.85
N GLY A 171 16.05 4.52 10.23
CA GLY A 171 15.39 3.61 9.29
C GLY A 171 16.20 2.39 8.87
N PHE A 172 17.43 2.20 9.37
CA PHE A 172 18.18 0.96 9.11
C PHE A 172 17.47 -0.24 9.74
N PRO A 173 17.33 -1.38 9.04
CA PRO A 173 16.51 -2.48 9.52
C PRO A 173 17.15 -3.19 10.72
N MET A 174 16.31 -3.46 11.72
CA MET A 174 16.69 -4.10 12.98
C MET A 174 16.06 -5.49 13.09
N CYS A 175 16.64 -6.35 13.91
CA CYS A 175 16.21 -7.75 14.02
C CYS A 175 16.37 -8.33 15.42
N VAL A 176 15.66 -9.42 15.68
CA VAL A 176 15.89 -10.30 16.83
C VAL A 176 16.71 -11.51 16.35
N PRO A 177 17.91 -11.75 16.90
CA PRO A 177 18.71 -12.91 16.51
C PRO A 177 17.95 -14.22 16.72
N ARG A 178 18.16 -15.19 15.82
CA ARG A 178 17.54 -16.52 15.91
C ARG A 178 18.42 -17.55 16.61
N ASN A 179 19.71 -17.23 16.73
CA ASN A 179 20.74 -18.00 17.43
C ASN A 179 21.99 -17.12 17.61
N ALA A 180 23.02 -17.65 18.28
CA ALA A 180 24.26 -16.92 18.56
C ALA A 180 25.09 -16.53 17.33
N THR A 181 24.91 -17.23 16.22
CA THR A 181 25.68 -17.06 14.97
C THR A 181 24.75 -16.75 13.78
N ASP A 182 23.66 -16.00 14.02
CA ASP A 182 22.67 -15.70 12.99
C ASP A 182 23.29 -14.82 11.87
N PRO A 183 23.49 -15.36 10.65
CA PRO A 183 24.15 -14.62 9.57
C PRO A 183 23.29 -13.48 9.03
N THR A 184 21.98 -13.49 9.32
CA THR A 184 21.02 -12.49 8.88
C THR A 184 20.69 -11.46 9.98
N CYS A 185 21.21 -11.67 11.19
CA CYS A 185 21.11 -10.76 12.33
C CYS A 185 22.37 -10.79 13.22
N PRO A 186 23.58 -10.54 12.67
CA PRO A 186 24.82 -10.79 13.39
C PRO A 186 25.16 -9.65 14.36
N LEU A 187 25.65 -10.01 15.56
CA LEU A 187 26.11 -9.03 16.56
C LEU A 187 27.25 -8.14 16.06
N SER A 188 28.04 -8.61 15.08
CA SER A 188 29.09 -7.81 14.44
C SER A 188 28.54 -6.57 13.72
N ASN A 189 27.25 -6.54 13.37
CA ASN A 189 26.60 -5.37 12.77
C ASN A 189 26.06 -4.38 13.82
N ARG A 190 26.34 -4.63 15.11
CA ARG A 190 26.02 -3.78 16.25
C ARG A 190 27.29 -3.49 17.06
N PRO A 191 28.21 -2.65 16.54
CA PRO A 191 29.48 -2.35 17.18
C PRO A 191 29.30 -1.55 18.47
N ASP A 192 30.33 -1.55 19.30
CA ASP A 192 30.42 -0.64 20.44
C ASP A 192 30.81 0.75 19.96
N VAL A 193 30.05 1.78 20.34
CA VAL A 193 30.39 3.20 20.10
C VAL A 193 31.26 3.76 21.23
N ALA A 194 31.18 3.14 22.40
CA ALA A 194 32.05 3.30 23.56
C ALA A 194 32.14 1.94 24.29
N PRO A 195 33.11 1.70 25.19
CA PRO A 195 33.26 0.40 25.84
C PRO A 195 31.96 -0.14 26.45
N ASN A 196 31.44 -1.25 25.92
CA ASN A 196 30.17 -1.89 26.31
C ASN A 196 28.90 -1.06 26.05
N VAL A 197 28.97 -0.04 25.20
CA VAL A 197 27.83 0.80 24.81
C VAL A 197 27.58 0.64 23.31
N LYS A 198 26.40 0.13 22.95
CA LYS A 198 25.99 -0.12 21.56
C LYS A 198 24.99 0.92 21.03
N GLN A 199 24.47 1.76 21.91
CA GLN A 199 23.51 2.82 21.61
C GLN A 199 24.25 4.10 21.20
N GLY A 200 23.69 4.85 20.24
CA GLY A 200 24.31 6.06 19.69
C GLY A 200 24.37 6.05 18.16
N THR A 201 25.24 6.89 17.60
CA THR A 201 25.39 7.06 16.16
C THR A 201 26.62 6.32 15.66
N PHE A 202 26.44 5.45 14.67
CA PHE A 202 27.53 4.72 14.01
C PHE A 202 27.17 4.32 12.59
N LYS A 203 28.17 4.03 11.76
CA LYS A 203 27.98 3.53 10.41
C LYS A 203 27.78 2.01 10.44
N ALA A 204 26.79 1.51 9.69
CA ALA A 204 26.57 0.06 9.55
C ALA A 204 27.84 -0.66 9.06
N PRO A 205 28.37 -1.65 9.81
CA PRO A 205 29.50 -2.46 9.35
C PRO A 205 29.23 -3.21 8.03
N ASP A 206 28.06 -3.84 7.90
CA ASP A 206 27.52 -4.39 6.65
C ASP A 206 26.15 -3.75 6.37
N PRO A 207 26.06 -2.83 5.38
CA PRO A 207 24.82 -2.14 5.11
C PRO A 207 23.76 -3.02 4.43
N LEU A 208 24.08 -4.25 4.02
CA LEU A 208 23.15 -5.21 3.39
C LEU A 208 22.62 -6.27 4.36
N VAL A 209 22.94 -6.16 5.65
CA VAL A 209 22.49 -7.07 6.71
C VAL A 209 21.85 -6.25 7.81
N MET A 210 20.79 -6.75 8.45
CA MET A 210 20.16 -6.09 9.60
C MET A 210 21.09 -6.01 10.82
N ALA A 211 20.79 -5.11 11.75
CA ALA A 211 21.49 -5.03 13.03
C ALA A 211 20.61 -5.56 14.18
N PRO A 212 21.16 -6.34 15.12
CA PRO A 212 20.36 -6.88 16.22
C PRO A 212 19.94 -5.80 17.21
N ILE A 213 18.70 -5.94 17.70
CA ILE A 213 18.21 -5.30 18.92
C ILE A 213 18.98 -5.91 20.11
N VAL A 214 19.46 -5.06 21.02
CA VAL A 214 20.29 -5.45 22.17
C VAL A 214 19.79 -4.82 23.47
N VAL A 215 20.32 -5.30 24.60
CA VAL A 215 20.05 -4.74 25.93
C VAL A 215 20.38 -3.24 25.95
N ASN A 216 19.55 -2.47 26.67
CA ASN A 216 19.58 -1.00 26.76
C ASN A 216 19.16 -0.23 25.49
N ASP A 217 18.75 -0.91 24.42
CA ASP A 217 18.02 -0.24 23.35
C ASP A 217 16.72 0.35 23.91
N PHE A 218 16.43 1.60 23.56
CA PHE A 218 15.15 2.24 23.86
C PHE A 218 14.29 2.08 22.62
N VAL A 219 13.18 1.35 22.77
CA VAL A 219 12.28 1.02 21.68
C VAL A 219 10.98 1.79 21.83
N GLU A 220 10.46 2.26 20.70
CA GLU A 220 9.11 2.77 20.51
C GLU A 220 8.38 1.79 19.60
N TYR A 221 7.18 1.35 19.97
CA TYR A 221 6.49 0.29 19.24
C TYR A 221 4.98 0.45 19.26
N SER A 222 4.35 -0.17 18.27
CA SER A 222 2.90 -0.37 18.19
C SER A 222 2.58 -1.84 17.99
N GLY A 223 1.53 -2.32 18.65
CA GLY A 223 1.18 -3.74 18.67
C GLY A 223 -0.19 -4.01 19.26
N ILE A 224 -0.53 -5.29 19.38
CA ILE A 224 -1.74 -5.76 20.04
C ILE A 224 -1.40 -6.66 21.23
N GLN A 225 -2.15 -6.55 22.31
CA GLN A 225 -2.03 -7.43 23.46
C GLN A 225 -2.67 -8.79 23.15
N VAL A 226 -1.90 -9.86 23.32
CA VAL A 226 -2.34 -11.25 23.11
C VAL A 226 -1.67 -12.12 24.17
N ASP A 227 -2.46 -12.84 24.96
CA ASP A 227 -1.98 -13.83 25.95
C ASP A 227 -0.87 -13.30 26.89
N GLY A 228 -0.93 -12.02 27.27
CA GLY A 228 0.03 -11.37 28.18
C GLY A 228 1.33 -10.91 27.51
N GLU A 229 1.49 -11.10 26.20
CA GLU A 229 2.54 -10.48 25.38
C GLU A 229 1.96 -9.32 24.54
N ILE A 230 2.83 -8.42 24.08
CA ILE A 230 2.48 -7.48 23.01
C ILE A 230 3.07 -7.98 21.70
N ILE A 231 2.18 -8.23 20.74
CA ILE A 231 2.50 -8.69 19.39
C ILE A 231 2.62 -7.45 18.50
N VAL A 232 3.87 -7.13 18.13
CA VAL A 232 4.29 -5.86 17.56
C VAL A 232 4.30 -5.92 16.04
N TYR A 233 3.73 -4.90 15.39
CA TYR A 233 3.76 -4.72 13.93
C TYR A 233 4.65 -3.55 13.47
N ASN A 234 5.07 -2.67 14.38
CA ASN A 234 6.01 -1.59 14.08
C ASN A 234 6.91 -1.33 15.28
N LEU A 235 8.22 -1.16 15.06
CA LEU A 235 9.18 -0.90 16.13
C LEU A 235 10.34 -0.02 15.65
N VAL A 236 10.68 0.99 16.43
CA VAL A 236 11.83 1.86 16.22
C VAL A 236 12.74 1.81 17.43
N VAL A 237 14.01 1.47 17.23
CA VAL A 237 15.08 1.63 18.23
C VAL A 237 15.56 3.08 18.19
N SER A 238 14.92 3.94 18.97
CA SER A 238 15.08 5.40 18.82
C SER A 238 16.37 5.96 19.40
N ASN A 239 17.06 5.22 20.27
CA ASN A 239 18.39 5.60 20.77
C ASN A 239 19.56 5.04 19.95
N ALA A 240 19.30 4.57 18.72
CA ALA A 240 20.35 4.13 17.82
C ALA A 240 20.19 4.70 16.42
N GLN A 241 21.21 5.42 15.96
CA GLN A 241 21.24 6.01 14.64
C GLN A 241 22.29 5.30 13.79
N ILE A 242 21.85 4.32 13.01
CA ILE A 242 22.72 3.55 12.13
C ILE A 242 22.73 4.22 10.75
N THR A 243 23.87 4.78 10.37
CA THR A 243 24.03 5.47 9.09
C THR A 243 24.60 4.55 8.02
N THR A 244 24.29 4.85 6.76
CA THR A 244 24.88 4.21 5.57
C THR A 244 25.64 5.25 4.73
N THR A 245 26.24 4.83 3.62
CA THR A 245 26.88 5.75 2.66
C THR A 245 26.61 5.27 1.25
N GLY A 246 25.88 6.06 0.46
CA GLY A 246 25.33 5.69 -0.82
C GLY A 246 24.20 4.65 -0.73
N ALA A 247 24.20 3.72 -1.68
CA ALA A 247 23.28 2.60 -1.70
C ALA A 247 23.86 1.41 -0.89
N PRO A 248 23.07 0.77 -0.01
CA PRO A 248 21.65 1.02 0.23
C PRO A 248 21.40 2.21 1.18
N THR A 249 20.51 3.11 0.78
CA THR A 249 19.87 4.08 1.68
C THR A 249 18.59 3.44 2.21
N TYR A 250 18.33 3.47 3.50
CA TYR A 250 17.06 3.03 4.06
C TYR A 250 16.15 4.22 4.29
N ILE A 251 14.85 4.00 4.15
CA ILE A 251 13.81 5.01 4.32
C ILE A 251 12.91 4.52 5.45
N ARG A 252 12.61 5.39 6.42
CA ARG A 252 11.58 5.17 7.43
C ARG A 252 10.52 6.24 7.25
N MET A 253 9.26 5.84 7.17
CA MET A 253 8.13 6.75 7.12
C MET A 253 7.53 6.93 8.51
N GLU A 254 7.14 8.15 8.85
CA GLU A 254 6.27 8.44 10.01
C GLU A 254 4.84 8.66 9.53
N ASP A 255 4.66 9.53 8.54
CA ASP A 255 3.35 10.01 8.12
C ASP A 255 3.19 9.99 6.61
N ALA A 256 2.00 9.55 6.15
CA ALA A 256 1.40 9.92 4.87
C ALA A 256 -0.05 10.35 5.11
N ASN A 257 -0.26 11.63 5.38
CA ASN A 257 -1.60 12.23 5.48
C ASN A 257 -1.97 12.79 4.12
N ILE A 258 -3.14 12.44 3.60
CA ILE A 258 -3.63 12.93 2.31
C ILE A 258 -4.78 13.90 2.53
N GLY A 259 -4.58 15.15 2.12
CA GLY A 259 -5.63 16.17 2.12
C GLY A 259 -6.53 16.01 0.89
N VAL A 260 -7.78 15.64 1.13
CA VAL A 260 -8.77 15.40 0.07
C VAL A 260 -9.28 16.74 -0.46
N TRP A 261 -9.29 16.88 -1.78
CA TRP A 261 -9.72 18.09 -2.46
C TRP A 261 -11.24 18.13 -2.60
N THR A 262 -11.80 19.34 -2.58
CA THR A 262 -13.21 19.60 -2.87
C THR A 262 -13.36 20.68 -3.93
N ALA A 263 -14.41 20.53 -4.74
CA ALA A 263 -14.84 21.55 -5.69
C ALA A 263 -15.51 22.75 -4.99
N ASP A 264 -16.02 22.58 -3.77
CA ASP A 264 -16.64 23.66 -2.99
C ASP A 264 -15.57 24.49 -2.26
N THR A 265 -14.76 25.22 -3.03
CA THR A 265 -13.66 26.04 -2.48
C THR A 265 -14.12 27.29 -1.73
N VAL A 266 -15.44 27.51 -1.63
CA VAL A 266 -16.03 28.66 -0.93
C VAL A 266 -16.49 28.26 0.46
N ASN A 267 -17.13 27.09 0.60
CA ASN A 267 -17.73 26.64 1.85
C ASN A 267 -16.92 25.55 2.56
N GLN A 268 -15.84 25.05 1.95
CA GLN A 268 -15.02 24.00 2.55
C GLN A 268 -13.53 24.36 2.55
N GLU A 269 -12.84 23.91 3.60
CA GLU A 269 -11.39 23.96 3.70
C GLU A 269 -10.77 22.60 3.40
N VAL A 270 -9.70 22.63 2.60
CA VAL A 270 -8.86 21.46 2.26
C VAL A 270 -7.62 21.45 3.13
N ALA A 271 -7.34 20.31 3.77
CA ALA A 271 -6.12 20.07 4.54
C ALA A 271 -4.88 19.90 3.63
N GLN A 272 -3.70 19.94 4.24
CA GLN A 272 -2.45 19.68 3.51
C GLN A 272 -2.21 18.18 3.34
N THR A 273 -1.76 17.80 2.16
CA THR A 273 -1.08 16.51 1.97
C THR A 273 0.33 16.61 2.54
N ARG A 274 0.72 15.64 3.37
CA ARG A 274 1.98 15.63 4.10
C ARG A 274 2.62 14.24 4.06
N PHE A 275 3.91 14.20 3.72
CA PHE A 275 4.75 13.03 3.90
C PHE A 275 5.94 13.39 4.79
N VAL A 276 6.19 12.56 5.81
CA VAL A 276 7.32 12.73 6.74
C VAL A 276 8.09 11.42 6.78
N GLY A 277 9.40 11.50 6.55
CA GLY A 277 10.27 10.35 6.67
C GLY A 277 11.71 10.72 7.00
N TYR A 278 12.52 9.69 7.14
CA TYR A 278 13.92 9.77 7.54
C TYR A 278 14.73 8.82 6.66
N THR A 279 16.01 9.13 6.50
CA THR A 279 16.91 8.28 5.75
C THR A 279 18.15 7.88 6.54
N SER A 280 18.70 6.70 6.25
CA SER A 280 19.97 6.27 6.86
C SER A 280 21.19 7.01 6.30
N ASP A 281 21.00 7.83 5.27
CA ASP A 281 22.04 8.59 4.60
C ASP A 281 21.50 9.96 4.16
N SER A 282 22.33 10.99 4.20
CA SER A 282 22.03 12.36 3.76
C SER A 282 23.01 12.89 2.72
N SER A 283 23.82 12.02 2.12
CA SER A 283 24.69 12.40 1.00
C SER A 283 23.89 12.89 -0.20
N ALA A 284 24.52 13.73 -1.04
CA ALA A 284 23.83 14.41 -2.14
C ALA A 284 23.08 13.48 -3.11
N ASN A 285 23.59 12.26 -3.32
CA ASN A 285 22.99 11.24 -4.19
C ASN A 285 21.76 10.53 -3.61
N VAL A 286 21.40 10.77 -2.34
CA VAL A 286 20.10 10.39 -1.77
C VAL A 286 18.97 11.21 -2.39
N ASN A 287 19.29 12.40 -2.89
CA ASN A 287 18.32 13.33 -3.44
C ASN A 287 18.16 13.19 -4.96
N PRO A 288 16.95 13.46 -5.51
CA PRO A 288 15.72 13.69 -4.76
C PRO A 288 15.15 12.38 -4.18
N ILE A 289 14.50 12.46 -3.02
CA ILE A 289 13.52 11.48 -2.59
C ILE A 289 12.27 11.67 -3.45
N LYS A 290 11.89 10.65 -4.21
CA LYS A 290 10.71 10.65 -5.06
C LYS A 290 9.52 10.04 -4.33
N ILE A 291 8.36 10.64 -4.48
CA ILE A 291 7.08 10.17 -3.94
C ILE A 291 6.18 9.83 -5.12
N TYR A 292 5.67 8.60 -5.15
CA TYR A 292 4.79 8.08 -6.19
C TYR A 292 3.47 7.62 -5.58
N ALA A 293 2.37 7.91 -6.24
CA ALA A 293 1.09 7.24 -6.02
C ALA A 293 1.10 5.91 -6.80
N ILE A 294 0.70 4.81 -6.16
CA ILE A 294 0.62 3.50 -6.84
C ILE A 294 -0.79 3.33 -7.41
N GLU A 295 -0.89 3.33 -8.74
CA GLU A 295 -2.14 3.10 -9.45
C GLU A 295 -2.19 1.66 -9.98
N TYR A 296 -3.25 0.93 -9.65
CA TYR A 296 -3.41 -0.44 -10.12
C TYR A 296 -4.17 -0.48 -11.44
N ASP A 297 -3.67 -1.28 -12.39
CA ASP A 297 -4.46 -1.64 -13.57
C ASP A 297 -5.72 -2.41 -13.12
N PRO A 298 -6.92 -1.94 -13.49
CA PRO A 298 -8.17 -2.51 -12.99
C PRO A 298 -8.48 -3.92 -13.49
N CYS A 299 -7.70 -4.45 -14.43
CA CYS A 299 -7.86 -5.80 -14.96
C CYS A 299 -6.73 -6.74 -14.56
N THR A 300 -5.49 -6.28 -14.55
CA THR A 300 -4.33 -7.14 -14.25
C THR A 300 -3.87 -7.05 -12.81
N GLY A 301 -4.24 -5.98 -12.09
CA GLY A 301 -3.75 -5.67 -10.74
C GLY A 301 -2.29 -5.25 -10.70
N GLU A 302 -1.70 -4.95 -11.85
CA GLU A 302 -0.32 -4.49 -11.93
C GLU A 302 -0.22 -3.02 -11.50
N GLY A 303 0.65 -2.74 -10.53
CA GLY A 303 0.87 -1.38 -10.03
C GLY A 303 1.77 -0.56 -10.97
N VAL A 304 1.35 0.68 -11.22
CA VAL A 304 2.06 1.70 -11.99
C VAL A 304 2.29 2.93 -11.12
N ASP A 305 3.53 3.37 -11.05
CA ASP A 305 3.90 4.56 -10.29
C ASP A 305 3.52 5.84 -11.06
N ARG A 306 2.78 6.75 -10.42
CA ARG A 306 2.63 8.14 -10.86
C ARG A 306 3.38 9.06 -9.92
N GLU A 307 4.34 9.82 -10.45
CA GLU A 307 5.13 10.75 -9.64
C GLU A 307 4.25 11.88 -9.09
N ILE A 308 4.35 12.11 -7.79
CA ILE A 308 3.69 13.19 -7.05
C ILE A 308 4.67 14.32 -6.78
N ALA A 309 5.87 13.99 -6.31
CA ALA A 309 6.86 14.98 -5.92
C ALA A 309 8.29 14.42 -5.90
N GLY A 310 9.26 15.34 -5.96
CA GLY A 310 10.63 15.12 -5.53
C GLY A 310 10.97 16.08 -4.40
N VAL A 311 11.49 15.57 -3.28
CA VAL A 311 11.95 16.36 -2.13
C VAL A 311 13.40 16.08 -1.81
N ALA A 312 14.07 17.03 -1.16
CA ALA A 312 15.42 16.84 -0.67
C ALA A 312 15.40 16.47 0.82
N VAL A 313 16.27 15.57 1.23
CA VAL A 313 16.73 15.45 2.62
C VAL A 313 17.64 16.65 2.88
N PRO A 314 17.27 17.59 3.78
CA PRO A 314 18.13 18.71 4.13
C PRO A 314 19.41 18.16 4.78
N SER A 315 20.57 18.47 4.20
CA SER A 315 21.88 18.02 4.71
C SER A 315 22.32 18.72 6.00
N THR A 316 21.40 19.42 6.67
CA THR A 316 21.64 20.22 7.87
C THR A 316 21.05 19.58 9.12
N GLU A 317 20.18 18.59 8.98
CA GLU A 317 19.52 17.96 10.12
C GLU A 317 20.24 16.68 10.54
N ALA A 318 20.58 16.57 11.83
CA ALA A 318 21.22 15.39 12.40
C ALA A 318 20.42 14.09 12.18
N ARG A 319 19.12 14.19 11.92
CA ARG A 319 18.19 13.06 11.78
C ARG A 319 18.00 12.58 10.35
N ASN A 320 18.53 13.29 9.34
CA ASN A 320 18.26 13.04 7.93
C ASN A 320 16.76 12.97 7.60
N LYS A 321 15.98 13.88 8.20
CA LYS A 321 14.54 13.96 7.97
C LYS A 321 14.26 14.56 6.60
N PHE A 322 13.26 14.08 5.87
CA PHE A 322 12.66 14.79 4.75
C PHE A 322 11.18 15.04 5.01
N GLU A 323 10.66 16.09 4.41
CA GLU A 323 9.27 16.47 4.56
C GLU A 323 8.74 17.04 3.24
N TYR A 324 7.57 16.56 2.83
CA TYR A 324 6.78 17.15 1.76
C TYR A 324 5.48 17.67 2.34
N ARG A 325 5.10 18.90 1.97
CA ARG A 325 3.78 19.45 2.27
C ARG A 325 3.25 20.20 1.06
N ILE A 326 2.00 19.93 0.70
CA ILE A 326 1.28 20.70 -0.32
C ILE A 326 -0.19 20.84 0.08
N LYS A 327 -0.75 22.04 -0.11
CA LYS A 327 -2.20 22.23 -0.06
C LYS A 327 -2.75 21.97 -1.45
N THR A 328 -3.63 20.99 -1.58
CA THR A 328 -4.19 20.59 -2.88
C THR A 328 -5.07 21.71 -3.43
N THR A 329 -4.76 22.24 -4.61
CA THR A 329 -5.51 23.34 -5.26
C THR A 329 -6.43 22.87 -6.39
N GLN A 330 -6.25 21.62 -6.85
CA GLN A 330 -7.00 21.01 -7.95
C GLN A 330 -7.28 19.56 -7.62
N ASN A 331 -8.31 19.00 -8.26
CA ASN A 331 -8.59 17.59 -8.12
C ASN A 331 -7.40 16.73 -8.58
N ASP A 332 -7.03 15.72 -7.80
CA ASP A 332 -6.03 14.71 -8.17
C ASP A 332 -6.62 13.32 -7.96
N GLN A 333 -6.09 12.34 -8.69
CA GLN A 333 -6.43 10.93 -8.44
C GLN A 333 -5.70 10.47 -7.18
N TYR A 334 -6.44 9.88 -6.26
CA TYR A 334 -5.90 9.33 -5.02
C TYR A 334 -5.58 7.86 -5.18
N ALA A 335 -4.44 7.45 -4.63
CA ALA A 335 -4.01 6.06 -4.54
C ALA A 335 -4.13 5.56 -3.10
N ARG A 336 -4.36 4.27 -2.94
CA ARG A 336 -4.42 3.63 -1.61
C ARG A 336 -3.05 3.60 -0.93
N GLU A 337 -2.01 3.45 -1.73
CA GLU A 337 -0.63 3.21 -1.31
C GLU A 337 0.30 4.15 -2.08
N TYR A 338 1.35 4.61 -1.41
CA TYR A 338 2.37 5.50 -1.97
C TYR A 338 3.75 4.85 -1.83
N ARG A 339 4.58 4.98 -2.86
CA ARG A 339 5.98 4.56 -2.86
C ARG A 339 6.90 5.76 -2.72
N ILE A 340 7.81 5.67 -1.77
CA ILE A 340 8.90 6.60 -1.58
C ILE A 340 10.18 5.92 -2.07
N VAL A 341 10.97 6.59 -2.92
CA VAL A 341 12.21 6.06 -3.49
C VAL A 341 13.35 7.06 -3.32
N ALA A 342 14.48 6.61 -2.81
CA ALA A 342 15.68 7.44 -2.70
C ALA A 342 16.40 7.59 -4.05
N GLY A 343 17.06 8.72 -4.26
CA GLY A 343 17.87 8.98 -5.47
C GLY A 343 19.05 8.01 -5.65
N THR A 344 19.43 7.28 -4.60
CA THR A 344 20.42 6.20 -4.66
C THR A 344 19.90 4.95 -5.37
N GLY A 345 18.59 4.84 -5.60
CA GLY A 345 17.93 3.68 -6.17
C GLY A 345 17.77 2.52 -5.19
N THR A 346 17.26 1.39 -5.68
CA THR A 346 16.81 0.27 -4.83
C THR A 346 17.74 -0.94 -4.85
N VAL A 347 18.06 -1.52 -3.69
CA VAL A 347 18.92 -2.71 -3.58
C VAL A 347 18.28 -3.74 -2.67
N THR A 348 18.13 -4.98 -3.16
CA THR A 348 17.68 -6.11 -2.33
C THR A 348 18.81 -6.56 -1.41
N THR A 349 18.56 -6.50 -0.11
CA THR A 349 19.51 -6.88 0.95
C THR A 349 19.65 -8.40 1.06
N LYS A 350 20.65 -8.87 1.82
CA LYS A 350 20.80 -10.31 2.12
C LYS A 350 19.62 -10.87 2.92
N ASN A 351 18.82 -10.00 3.53
CA ASN A 351 17.61 -10.31 4.29
C ASN A 351 16.34 -10.35 3.42
N GLY A 352 16.43 -9.99 2.13
CA GLY A 352 15.26 -9.92 1.23
C GLY A 352 14.46 -8.61 1.31
N ILE A 353 14.87 -7.65 2.17
CA ILE A 353 14.29 -6.30 2.22
C ILE A 353 14.82 -5.49 1.03
N VAL A 354 13.95 -4.76 0.33
CA VAL A 354 14.35 -3.84 -0.74
C VAL A 354 14.68 -2.48 -0.14
N ALA A 355 15.96 -2.21 0.06
CA ALA A 355 16.43 -0.90 0.50
C ALA A 355 16.29 0.13 -0.62
N GLY A 356 16.30 1.42 -0.27
CA GLY A 356 16.13 2.53 -1.20
C GLY A 356 14.68 2.85 -1.53
N GLN A 357 13.73 2.07 -1.02
CA GLN A 357 12.31 2.35 -1.13
C GLN A 357 11.54 2.10 0.17
N TYR A 358 10.36 2.69 0.26
CA TYR A 358 9.33 2.37 1.24
C TYR A 358 7.96 2.48 0.58
N VAL A 359 7.11 1.47 0.70
CA VAL A 359 5.70 1.52 0.30
C VAL A 359 4.85 1.64 1.57
N MET A 360 3.98 2.63 1.64
CA MET A 360 3.07 2.77 2.77
C MET A 360 1.63 2.97 2.32
N PRO A 361 0.66 2.41 3.05
CA PRO A 361 -0.72 2.87 2.93
C PRO A 361 -0.83 4.31 3.42
N VAL A 362 -1.89 5.00 3.02
CA VAL A 362 -2.23 6.30 3.59
C VAL A 362 -2.56 6.14 5.08
N SER A 363 -1.83 6.87 5.93
CA SER A 363 -2.02 6.83 7.38
C SER A 363 -3.34 7.48 7.80
N GLU A 364 -3.73 8.55 7.10
CA GLU A 364 -4.93 9.33 7.37
C GLU A 364 -5.43 10.02 6.11
N TRP A 365 -6.74 9.91 5.86
CA TRP A 365 -7.45 10.65 4.83
C TRP A 365 -8.15 11.84 5.49
N ILE A 366 -7.68 13.06 5.23
CA ILE A 366 -8.26 14.25 5.83
C ILE A 366 -9.29 14.82 4.86
N GLN A 367 -10.56 14.59 5.19
CA GLN A 367 -11.70 15.04 4.38
C GLN A 367 -11.85 16.57 4.48
N PRO A 368 -12.46 17.22 3.47
CA PRO A 368 -12.71 18.66 3.53
C PRO A 368 -13.67 19.02 4.67
N GLU A 369 -13.37 20.09 5.40
CA GLU A 369 -14.20 20.57 6.51
C GLU A 369 -15.09 21.74 6.08
N ASP A 370 -16.39 21.68 6.40
CA ASP A 370 -17.30 22.80 6.13
C ASP A 370 -16.95 24.01 7.02
N THR A 371 -16.72 25.17 6.41
CA THR A 371 -16.29 26.41 7.10
C THR A 371 -17.47 27.30 7.52
N ASN A 372 -18.69 26.95 7.13
CA ASN A 372 -19.90 27.74 7.36
C ASN A 372 -20.84 27.05 8.36
N PRO A 373 -20.88 27.50 9.63
CA PRO A 373 -21.76 26.93 10.64
C PRO A 373 -23.24 26.92 10.22
N GLY A 374 -23.92 25.80 10.47
CA GLY A 374 -25.36 25.63 10.17
C GLY A 374 -25.68 25.22 8.74
N ARG A 375 -24.69 25.14 7.83
CA ARG A 375 -24.86 24.51 6.52
C ARG A 375 -25.03 22.99 6.70
N ALA A 376 -25.86 22.38 5.87
CA ALA A 376 -25.93 20.92 5.81
C ALA A 376 -24.55 20.35 5.43
N PRO A 377 -24.15 19.20 6.01
CA PRO A 377 -22.84 18.63 5.74
C PRO A 377 -22.75 18.17 4.27
N THR A 378 -21.60 18.43 3.65
CA THR A 378 -21.33 17.96 2.27
C THR A 378 -20.91 16.49 2.29
N PRO A 379 -21.49 15.60 1.46
CA PRO A 379 -20.98 14.23 1.31
C PRO A 379 -19.50 14.18 0.97
N HIS A 380 -18.80 13.18 1.50
CA HIS A 380 -17.42 12.90 1.14
C HIS A 380 -17.31 12.59 -0.36
N ASP A 381 -16.28 13.12 -1.02
CA ASP A 381 -16.06 12.90 -2.44
C ASP A 381 -15.10 11.74 -2.71
N PHE A 382 -15.66 10.57 -3.02
CA PHE A 382 -14.90 9.36 -3.32
C PHE A 382 -14.59 9.17 -4.81
N ARG A 383 -15.05 10.07 -5.70
CA ARG A 383 -14.86 9.94 -7.16
C ARG A 383 -13.39 9.93 -7.59
N SER A 384 -12.53 10.55 -6.80
CA SER A 384 -11.09 10.62 -7.08
C SER A 384 -10.30 9.47 -6.48
N TYR A 385 -10.93 8.56 -5.72
CA TYR A 385 -10.26 7.42 -5.12
C TYR A 385 -10.21 6.30 -6.15
N SER A 386 -9.10 6.26 -6.91
CA SER A 386 -8.96 5.34 -8.05
C SER A 386 -9.16 3.87 -7.67
N PHE A 387 -8.69 3.47 -6.49
CA PHE A 387 -8.87 2.11 -5.96
C PHE A 387 -10.33 1.79 -5.58
N LEU A 388 -11.17 2.79 -5.33
CA LEU A 388 -12.61 2.60 -5.06
C LEU A 388 -13.44 2.64 -6.35
N THR A 389 -13.09 3.50 -7.31
CA THR A 389 -13.84 3.72 -8.56
C THR A 389 -13.42 2.79 -9.69
N LYS A 390 -12.18 2.28 -9.66
CA LYS A 390 -11.63 1.34 -10.65
C LYS A 390 -11.43 -0.07 -10.11
N GLY A 391 -11.23 -0.20 -8.79
CA GLY A 391 -10.81 -1.45 -8.17
C GLY A 391 -9.29 -1.61 -8.16
N LEU A 392 -8.83 -2.80 -7.76
CA LEU A 392 -7.43 -3.16 -7.58
C LEU A 392 -6.93 -4.16 -8.62
N GLY A 393 -7.80 -4.61 -9.53
CA GLY A 393 -7.47 -5.62 -10.53
C GLY A 393 -7.33 -7.03 -9.95
N ARG A 394 -6.55 -7.88 -10.62
CA ARG A 394 -6.37 -9.28 -10.22
C ARG A 394 -5.31 -9.41 -9.15
N ASP A 395 -5.61 -10.16 -8.10
CA ASP A 395 -4.62 -10.56 -7.10
C ASP A 395 -3.80 -11.80 -7.56
N SER A 396 -2.94 -12.28 -6.67
CA SER A 396 -2.09 -13.46 -6.92
C SER A 396 -2.87 -14.75 -7.15
N ASP A 397 -4.09 -14.84 -6.61
CA ASP A 397 -5.01 -15.97 -6.81
C ASP A 397 -5.88 -15.78 -8.06
N ASN A 398 -5.57 -14.76 -8.87
CA ASN A 398 -6.27 -14.40 -10.09
C ASN A 398 -7.72 -13.94 -9.85
N GLN A 399 -8.03 -13.52 -8.62
CA GLN A 399 -9.34 -13.01 -8.23
C GLN A 399 -9.44 -11.51 -8.54
N LEU A 400 -10.51 -11.10 -9.20
CA LEU A 400 -10.67 -9.73 -9.71
C LEU A 400 -11.37 -8.82 -8.68
N TRP A 401 -10.62 -7.91 -8.08
CA TRP A 401 -11.11 -6.86 -7.19
C TRP A 401 -11.54 -5.63 -7.99
N GLY A 402 -12.85 -5.47 -8.15
CA GLY A 402 -13.46 -4.37 -8.90
C GLY A 402 -13.78 -3.13 -8.08
N PRO A 403 -14.49 -2.15 -8.68
CA PRO A 403 -14.98 -0.99 -7.96
C PRO A 403 -15.97 -1.39 -6.86
N LEU A 404 -16.13 -0.51 -5.88
CA LEU A 404 -17.11 -0.74 -4.82
C LEU A 404 -18.54 -0.84 -5.37
N SER A 405 -19.30 -1.82 -4.88
CA SER A 405 -20.70 -2.02 -5.26
C SER A 405 -21.55 -2.44 -4.06
N PRO A 406 -22.55 -1.65 -3.63
CA PRO A 406 -22.89 -0.31 -4.14
C PRO A 406 -21.77 0.72 -3.88
N PHE A 407 -21.68 1.76 -4.70
CA PHE A 407 -20.70 2.82 -4.49
C PHE A 407 -21.20 3.82 -3.43
N PRO A 408 -20.35 4.30 -2.51
CA PRO A 408 -20.74 5.19 -1.40
C PRO A 408 -20.99 6.64 -1.84
N GLN A 409 -21.44 6.88 -3.07
CA GLN A 409 -21.75 8.21 -3.60
C GLN A 409 -22.60 8.11 -4.87
N ALA A 410 -23.56 9.02 -5.05
CA ALA A 410 -24.30 9.12 -6.30
C ALA A 410 -23.47 9.80 -7.41
N GLY A 411 -23.73 9.46 -8.68
CA GLY A 411 -23.14 10.14 -9.84
C GLY A 411 -21.66 9.84 -10.11
N ALA A 412 -21.08 8.84 -9.44
CA ALA A 412 -19.72 8.39 -9.72
C ALA A 412 -19.67 7.52 -10.99
N THR A 413 -18.66 7.76 -11.83
CA THR A 413 -18.36 6.88 -12.98
C THR A 413 -17.45 5.76 -12.50
N LEU A 414 -17.92 4.52 -12.58
CA LEU A 414 -17.16 3.33 -12.17
C LEU A 414 -16.54 2.63 -13.37
N TYR A 415 -15.39 2.01 -13.17
CA TYR A 415 -14.79 1.14 -14.19
C TYR A 415 -15.68 -0.09 -14.42
N ASP A 416 -15.79 -0.48 -15.68
CA ASP A 416 -16.56 -1.66 -16.08
C ASP A 416 -15.65 -2.88 -16.15
N ASN A 417 -15.60 -3.65 -15.07
CA ASN A 417 -14.79 -4.87 -14.96
C ASN A 417 -15.15 -5.96 -15.97
N SER A 418 -16.32 -5.90 -16.63
CA SER A 418 -16.66 -6.86 -17.69
C SER A 418 -15.74 -6.74 -18.92
N LYS A 419 -15.01 -5.63 -19.04
CA LYS A 419 -14.01 -5.39 -20.09
C LYS A 419 -12.69 -6.12 -19.85
N CYS A 420 -12.48 -6.66 -18.65
CA CYS A 420 -11.27 -7.40 -18.35
C CYS A 420 -11.29 -8.77 -19.04
N ALA A 421 -10.16 -9.15 -19.63
CA ALA A 421 -10.01 -10.48 -20.20
C ALA A 421 -10.28 -11.56 -19.11
N PRO A 422 -10.88 -12.71 -19.48
CA PRO A 422 -11.00 -13.83 -18.57
C PRO A 422 -9.63 -14.21 -17.98
N ALA A 423 -9.64 -14.70 -16.75
CA ALA A 423 -8.46 -15.26 -16.11
C ALA A 423 -7.77 -16.26 -17.06
N THR A 424 -6.55 -15.96 -17.51
CA THR A 424 -5.74 -16.94 -18.23
C THR A 424 -5.26 -17.99 -17.24
N GLY A 425 -5.88 -19.17 -17.26
CA GLY A 425 -5.47 -20.28 -16.41
C GLY A 425 -4.06 -20.75 -16.78
N THR A 426 -3.05 -20.38 -15.99
CA THR A 426 -1.77 -21.11 -15.90
C THR A 426 -1.66 -21.80 -14.54
N GLY A 427 -2.80 -22.24 -14.00
CA GLY A 427 -2.81 -23.08 -12.81
C GLY A 427 -2.03 -24.36 -13.08
N THR A 428 -0.85 -24.48 -12.48
CA THR A 428 -0.26 -25.79 -12.19
C THR A 428 -1.09 -26.41 -11.06
N GLY A 429 -2.27 -26.89 -11.42
CA GLY A 429 -3.08 -27.67 -10.51
C GLY A 429 -2.37 -29.00 -10.28
N THR A 430 -1.82 -29.20 -9.09
CA THR A 430 -1.58 -30.55 -8.56
C THR A 430 -2.93 -31.13 -8.13
N GLY A 431 -3.78 -31.40 -9.12
CA GLY A 431 -5.07 -32.03 -8.92
C GLY A 431 -4.92 -33.55 -8.93
N THR A 432 -5.05 -34.20 -7.79
CA THR A 432 -5.43 -35.61 -7.73
C THR A 432 -6.93 -35.71 -8.00
N GLY A 433 -7.30 -35.71 -9.28
CA GLY A 433 -8.69 -35.91 -9.71
C GLY A 433 -8.94 -37.38 -10.05
N THR A 434 -9.91 -38.00 -9.38
CA THR A 434 -10.59 -39.20 -9.91
C THR A 434 -11.69 -38.74 -10.86
N GLY A 435 -11.42 -38.78 -12.17
CA GLY A 435 -12.39 -38.45 -13.21
C GLY A 435 -12.00 -39.04 -14.56
N THR A 436 -12.96 -39.61 -15.27
CA THR A 436 -12.80 -40.08 -16.65
C THR A 436 -12.83 -38.89 -17.61
N GLY A 437 -11.66 -38.48 -18.08
CA GLY A 437 -11.50 -37.45 -19.12
C GLY A 437 -10.39 -37.84 -20.10
N THR A 438 -10.65 -37.69 -21.40
CA THR A 438 -9.65 -37.87 -22.45
C THR A 438 -8.81 -36.60 -22.59
N GLY A 439 -7.58 -36.64 -22.06
CA GLY A 439 -6.58 -35.59 -22.22
C GLY A 439 -5.23 -36.18 -22.62
N THR A 440 -4.55 -35.55 -23.59
CA THR A 440 -3.20 -35.91 -24.02
C THR A 440 -2.18 -35.10 -23.22
N GLY A 441 -1.50 -35.74 -22.27
CA GLY A 441 -0.40 -35.16 -21.49
C GLY A 441 0.74 -36.16 -21.33
N THR A 442 1.98 -35.70 -21.51
CA THR A 442 3.21 -36.48 -21.30
C THR A 442 3.78 -36.18 -19.92
N GLY A 443 3.64 -37.12 -18.99
CA GLY A 443 4.23 -37.04 -17.64
C GLY A 443 4.32 -38.40 -16.98
N THR A 444 5.42 -38.65 -16.27
CA THR A 444 5.76 -39.91 -15.58
C THR A 444 5.55 -39.78 -14.08
N GLY A 445 4.75 -40.67 -13.48
CA GLY A 445 4.59 -40.76 -12.01
C GLY A 445 3.53 -41.78 -11.57
N THR A 446 3.93 -42.72 -10.70
CA THR A 446 3.09 -43.78 -10.12
C THR A 446 2.81 -43.54 -8.64
N GLY A 447 1.54 -43.62 -8.22
CA GLY A 447 1.14 -43.70 -6.81
C GLY A 447 -0.39 -43.73 -6.63
N SER A 448 -0.90 -44.73 -5.91
CA SER A 448 -2.33 -44.92 -5.61
C SER A 448 -2.58 -44.77 -4.11
N GLY A 449 -3.61 -44.00 -3.74
CA GLY A 449 -4.13 -43.90 -2.38
C GLY A 449 -5.49 -43.21 -2.36
N THR A 450 -6.52 -43.89 -1.84
CA THR A 450 -7.87 -43.36 -1.66
C THR A 450 -8.11 -42.96 -0.22
N GLY A 451 -8.44 -41.69 0.03
CA GLY A 451 -8.92 -41.19 1.31
C GLY A 451 -9.89 -40.03 1.10
N SER A 452 -11.07 -40.10 1.73
CA SER A 452 -12.06 -39.02 1.75
C SER A 452 -11.72 -38.05 2.88
N GLY A 453 -11.45 -36.78 2.54
CA GLY A 453 -11.25 -35.71 3.51
C GLY A 453 -12.03 -34.46 3.12
N THR A 454 -12.89 -33.98 4.01
CA THR A 454 -13.49 -32.63 3.95
C THR A 454 -12.44 -31.63 4.44
N GLY A 455 -11.79 -30.93 3.52
CA GLY A 455 -10.84 -29.86 3.85
C GLY A 455 -11.51 -28.49 3.88
N THR A 456 -11.70 -27.92 5.07
CA THR A 456 -11.86 -26.46 5.24
C THR A 456 -10.50 -25.81 5.08
N GLY A 457 -10.21 -25.27 3.89
CA GLY A 457 -9.03 -24.45 3.66
C GLY A 457 -9.18 -23.12 4.40
N SER A 458 -8.48 -22.96 5.52
CA SER A 458 -8.21 -21.65 6.09
C SER A 458 -7.23 -20.97 5.13
N GLY A 459 -7.70 -19.98 4.37
CA GLY A 459 -6.82 -19.13 3.57
C GLY A 459 -5.78 -18.51 4.49
N THR A 460 -4.52 -18.86 4.29
CA THR A 460 -3.41 -18.05 4.81
C THR A 460 -3.59 -16.67 4.19
N GLY A 461 -3.85 -15.66 5.01
CA GLY A 461 -3.95 -14.28 4.56
C GLY A 461 -2.81 -13.98 3.59
N THR A 462 -3.16 -13.66 2.36
CA THR A 462 -2.21 -13.12 1.39
C THR A 462 -1.85 -11.72 1.89
N THR A 463 -0.88 -11.61 2.79
CA THR A 463 -0.01 -10.43 2.78
C THR A 463 0.52 -10.31 1.35
N PRO A 464 0.63 -9.08 0.81
CA PRO A 464 0.82 -8.86 -0.61
C PRO A 464 1.97 -9.72 -1.12
N VAL A 465 1.67 -10.71 -1.97
CA VAL A 465 2.68 -11.24 -2.89
C VAL A 465 3.24 -9.99 -3.54
N ALA A 466 4.55 -9.72 -3.35
CA ALA A 466 5.23 -8.54 -3.84
C ALA A 466 4.66 -8.21 -5.22
N ALA A 467 3.81 -7.19 -5.29
CA ALA A 467 3.16 -6.84 -6.53
C ALA A 467 4.32 -6.63 -7.52
N ARG A 468 4.23 -7.24 -8.71
CA ARG A 468 5.20 -6.93 -9.76
C ARG A 468 4.92 -5.50 -10.16
N TYR A 469 5.57 -4.58 -9.47
CA TYR A 469 5.46 -3.17 -9.74
C TYR A 469 6.24 -2.92 -11.03
N LYS A 470 5.57 -2.33 -12.02
CA LYS A 470 6.27 -1.81 -13.18
C LYS A 470 7.21 -0.73 -12.71
N ASP A 471 8.48 -0.88 -13.03
CA ASP A 471 9.45 0.20 -12.83
C ASP A 471 9.09 1.39 -13.70
N THR A 472 9.46 2.60 -13.26
CA THR A 472 9.35 3.79 -14.10
C THR A 472 10.60 3.90 -14.94
N VAL A 473 10.44 3.96 -16.26
CA VAL A 473 11.54 4.16 -17.20
C VAL A 473 11.47 5.56 -17.77
N THR A 474 12.58 6.29 -17.76
CA THR A 474 12.73 7.58 -18.44
C THR A 474 13.80 7.47 -19.52
N MET A 475 13.78 8.38 -20.50
CA MET A 475 14.77 8.43 -21.59
C MET A 475 15.57 9.74 -21.53
N PRO A 476 16.52 9.88 -20.59
CA PRO A 476 17.28 11.12 -20.40
C PRO A 476 18.12 11.50 -21.63
N THR A 477 18.62 10.51 -22.38
CA THR A 477 19.36 10.76 -23.62
C THR A 477 18.62 10.15 -24.79
N PHE A 478 18.32 10.98 -25.78
CA PHE A 478 17.87 10.58 -27.10
C PHE A 478 18.54 11.49 -28.11
N ASN A 479 19.38 10.93 -28.96
CA ASN A 479 20.04 11.68 -30.02
C ASN A 479 20.17 10.81 -31.26
N TRP A 480 19.79 11.37 -32.41
CA TRP A 480 20.10 10.80 -33.70
C TRP A 480 20.84 11.83 -34.55
N VAL A 481 21.98 11.43 -35.09
CA VAL A 481 22.78 12.27 -35.99
C VAL A 481 23.00 11.55 -37.31
N SER A 482 23.04 12.30 -38.42
CA SER A 482 23.21 11.74 -39.77
C SER A 482 24.63 11.24 -40.06
N SER A 483 25.60 11.49 -39.17
CA SER A 483 26.97 11.02 -39.31
C SER A 483 27.07 9.49 -39.26
N GLN A 484 28.09 8.92 -39.92
CA GLN A 484 28.33 7.47 -40.01
C GLN A 484 27.12 6.66 -40.55
N SER A 485 26.42 7.20 -41.55
CA SER A 485 25.18 6.62 -42.10
C SER A 485 23.99 6.57 -41.14
N GLY A 486 24.02 7.42 -40.10
CA GLY A 486 23.00 7.52 -39.05
C GLY A 486 23.46 6.84 -37.76
N THR A 487 23.63 7.62 -36.70
CA THR A 487 24.01 7.12 -35.37
C THR A 487 22.90 7.43 -34.38
N LEU A 488 22.35 6.39 -33.75
CA LEU A 488 21.36 6.50 -32.68
C LEU A 488 22.07 6.28 -31.33
N THR A 489 21.95 7.25 -30.44
CA THR A 489 22.44 7.20 -29.06
C THR A 489 21.26 7.40 -28.12
N VAL A 490 21.01 6.41 -27.27
CA VAL A 490 19.90 6.40 -26.31
C VAL A 490 20.41 5.98 -24.94
N ALA A 491 19.99 6.70 -23.91
CA ALA A 491 20.12 6.28 -22.52
C ALA A 491 18.75 6.25 -21.87
N CYS A 492 18.45 5.15 -21.19
CA CYS A 492 17.20 4.91 -20.47
C CYS A 492 17.50 4.63 -19.00
N GLN A 493 16.72 5.23 -18.10
CA GLN A 493 16.90 5.14 -16.66
C GLN A 493 15.66 4.50 -16.04
N SER A 494 15.83 3.35 -15.41
CA SER A 494 14.84 2.73 -14.51
C SER A 494 14.99 3.32 -13.10
N ASN A 495 13.89 3.41 -12.35
CA ASN A 495 13.92 3.68 -10.91
C ASN A 495 14.33 2.46 -10.07
N SER A 496 14.38 1.26 -10.67
CA SER A 496 14.94 0.06 -10.05
C SER A 496 16.44 -0.05 -10.36
N THR A 497 17.24 -0.46 -9.35
CA THR A 497 18.66 -0.75 -9.57
C THR A 497 19.03 -2.23 -9.56
N ASP A 498 18.01 -3.10 -9.55
CA ASP A 498 18.18 -4.51 -9.88
C ASP A 498 18.36 -4.67 -11.40
N ASP A 499 19.58 -4.44 -11.87
CA ASP A 499 19.90 -4.48 -13.30
C ASP A 499 19.57 -5.85 -13.94
N ALA A 500 19.64 -6.94 -13.16
CA ALA A 500 19.30 -8.26 -13.68
C ALA A 500 17.80 -8.39 -13.95
N ALA A 501 16.96 -7.82 -13.09
CA ALA A 501 15.52 -7.78 -13.30
C ALA A 501 15.10 -6.74 -14.34
N VAL A 502 15.78 -5.58 -14.39
CA VAL A 502 15.50 -4.51 -15.35
C VAL A 502 15.85 -4.93 -16.78
N ALA A 503 17.00 -5.58 -17.02
CA ALA A 503 17.38 -6.16 -18.31
C ALA A 503 16.88 -5.38 -19.55
N MET A 504 17.19 -4.08 -19.61
CA MET A 504 16.51 -3.12 -20.49
C MET A 504 16.67 -3.47 -21.97
N LYS A 505 15.59 -3.34 -22.73
CA LYS A 505 15.55 -3.56 -24.17
C LYS A 505 15.11 -2.31 -24.92
N ILE A 506 15.66 -2.10 -26.11
CA ILE A 506 15.28 -1.01 -27.02
C ILE A 506 14.64 -1.56 -28.30
N SER A 507 13.59 -0.88 -28.76
CA SER A 507 12.95 -1.10 -30.06
C SER A 507 12.86 0.24 -30.79
N TYR A 508 12.88 0.24 -32.12
CA TYR A 508 12.68 1.45 -32.93
C TYR A 508 12.12 1.11 -34.30
N ALA A 509 11.39 2.04 -34.92
CA ALA A 509 10.97 1.95 -36.31
C ALA A 509 11.68 3.02 -37.14
N ASN A 510 12.05 2.67 -38.36
CA ASN A 510 12.57 3.61 -39.34
C ASN A 510 12.15 3.17 -40.75
N LYS A 511 12.64 3.86 -41.78
CA LYS A 511 12.32 3.53 -43.17
C LYS A 511 12.76 2.13 -43.63
N ASP A 512 13.67 1.48 -42.90
CA ASP A 512 14.15 0.13 -43.21
C ASP A 512 13.30 -0.95 -42.50
N GLY A 513 12.35 -0.55 -41.64
CA GLY A 513 11.42 -1.45 -40.94
C GLY A 513 11.43 -1.26 -39.42
N ILE A 514 10.89 -2.26 -38.72
CA ILE A 514 10.79 -2.27 -37.26
C ILE A 514 11.89 -3.17 -36.69
N THR A 515 12.70 -2.63 -35.79
CA THR A 515 13.66 -3.37 -34.98
C THR A 515 13.11 -3.50 -33.56
N THR A 516 13.10 -4.71 -32.99
CA THR A 516 12.52 -4.96 -31.67
C THR A 516 13.50 -5.62 -30.71
N ASN A 517 13.35 -5.29 -29.42
CA ASN A 517 13.93 -6.02 -28.30
C ASN A 517 15.47 -6.18 -28.32
N LEU A 518 16.21 -5.20 -28.86
CA LEU A 518 17.66 -5.18 -28.75
C LEU A 518 18.07 -4.98 -27.30
N THR A 519 19.08 -5.72 -26.85
CA THR A 519 19.59 -5.59 -25.48
C THR A 519 20.38 -4.28 -25.34
N MET A 520 20.11 -3.51 -24.28
CA MET A 520 20.91 -2.35 -23.91
C MET A 520 22.03 -2.78 -22.96
N THR A 521 23.11 -2.00 -22.90
CA THR A 521 24.22 -2.25 -21.97
C THR A 521 23.96 -1.53 -20.65
N SER A 522 24.01 -2.24 -19.52
CA SER A 522 23.90 -1.59 -18.21
C SER A 522 25.08 -0.64 -17.97
N GLY A 523 24.78 0.58 -17.56
CA GLY A 523 25.71 1.54 -16.96
C GLY A 523 25.75 1.48 -15.43
N GLY A 524 25.01 0.55 -14.82
CA GLY A 524 24.81 0.43 -13.39
C GLY A 524 23.71 1.34 -12.85
N LYS A 525 23.15 0.99 -11.70
CA LYS A 525 22.14 1.80 -10.99
C LYS A 525 20.92 2.13 -11.85
N GLY A 526 20.40 1.15 -12.59
CA GLY A 526 19.23 1.34 -13.43
C GLY A 526 19.45 2.16 -14.70
N LEU A 527 20.67 2.62 -14.98
CA LEU A 527 21.03 3.30 -16.23
C LEU A 527 21.37 2.27 -17.32
N TRP A 528 20.81 2.46 -18.51
CA TRP A 528 21.02 1.57 -19.66
C TRP A 528 21.33 2.38 -20.90
N ASN A 529 22.38 1.98 -21.63
CA ASN A 529 22.90 2.70 -22.79
C ASN A 529 22.77 1.84 -24.05
N PHE A 530 22.39 2.49 -25.15
CA PHE A 530 22.42 1.95 -26.49
C PHE A 530 23.08 2.93 -27.43
N GLN A 531 24.05 2.47 -28.19
CA GLN A 531 24.62 3.22 -29.29
C GLN A 531 24.90 2.30 -30.47
N SER A 532 24.37 2.66 -31.64
CA SER A 532 24.70 1.96 -32.88
C SER A 532 24.71 2.94 -34.06
N ASN A 533 25.59 2.66 -35.01
CA ASN A 533 25.66 3.37 -36.28
C ASN A 533 24.89 2.61 -37.37
N LYS A 534 24.81 3.20 -38.58
CA LYS A 534 24.04 2.70 -39.72
C LYS A 534 22.53 2.57 -39.46
N ILE A 535 22.00 3.32 -38.49
CA ILE A 535 20.57 3.37 -38.20
C ILE A 535 19.98 4.57 -38.93
N LYS A 536 19.07 4.33 -39.88
CA LYS A 536 18.29 5.41 -40.51
C LYS A 536 17.45 6.13 -39.46
N GLN A 537 17.18 7.41 -39.71
CA GLN A 537 16.43 8.27 -38.80
C GLN A 537 15.16 7.56 -38.30
N PRO A 538 15.01 7.37 -36.98
CA PRO A 538 13.81 6.78 -36.43
C PRO A 538 12.57 7.63 -36.72
N THR A 539 11.44 6.96 -36.90
CA THR A 539 10.14 7.62 -36.95
C THR A 539 9.84 8.22 -35.56
N THR A 540 9.28 9.43 -35.51
CA THR A 540 8.90 10.09 -34.26
C THR A 540 8.01 9.19 -33.39
N GLY A 541 8.29 9.09 -32.10
CA GLY A 541 7.53 8.26 -31.15
C GLY A 541 7.83 6.76 -31.23
N SER A 542 8.71 6.32 -32.14
CA SER A 542 8.93 4.89 -32.37
C SER A 542 10.05 4.28 -31.54
N VAL A 543 10.91 5.10 -30.91
CA VAL A 543 12.03 4.59 -30.12
C VAL A 543 11.52 4.28 -28.72
N ILE A 544 11.48 3.00 -28.36
CA ILE A 544 10.90 2.50 -27.12
C ILE A 544 11.98 1.80 -26.32
N CYS A 545 12.18 2.23 -25.07
CA CYS A 545 12.86 1.44 -24.05
C CYS A 545 11.84 0.66 -23.23
N LYS A 546 12.09 -0.63 -22.99
CA LYS A 546 11.24 -1.52 -22.20
C LYS A 546 12.08 -2.33 -21.21
N SER A 547 11.72 -2.23 -19.94
CA SER A 547 12.30 -2.97 -18.84
C SER A 547 11.70 -4.37 -18.72
N GLY A 548 12.48 -5.32 -18.23
CA GLY A 548 12.07 -6.66 -17.81
C GLY A 548 11.13 -6.65 -16.60
N LEU A 549 11.13 -5.55 -15.83
CA LEU A 549 10.14 -5.28 -14.76
C LEU A 549 8.82 -4.72 -15.31
N GLY A 550 8.73 -4.49 -16.63
CA GLY A 550 7.49 -4.12 -17.32
C GLY A 550 7.31 -2.62 -17.59
N GLY A 551 8.16 -1.75 -17.03
CA GLY A 551 8.21 -0.33 -17.35
C GLY A 551 8.63 -0.04 -18.78
N SER A 552 8.16 1.08 -19.36
CA SER A 552 8.57 1.49 -20.70
C SER A 552 8.43 2.99 -20.95
N VAL A 553 9.21 3.51 -21.90
CA VAL A 553 9.15 4.90 -22.36
C VAL A 553 9.37 4.96 -23.87
N SER A 554 8.67 5.88 -24.55
CA SER A 554 8.81 6.12 -26.00
C SER A 554 9.19 7.57 -26.31
N ARG A 555 10.02 7.78 -27.34
CA ARG A 555 10.32 9.10 -27.91
C ARG A 555 10.28 9.09 -29.44
#